data_AF-A0A2K2TWZ8-F1
#
_entry.id   AF-A0A2K2TWZ8-F1
#
_cell.length_a   1.000
_cell.length_b   1.000
_cell.length_c   1.000
_cell.angle_alpha   90.00
_cell.angle_beta   90.00
_cell.angle_gamma   90.00
#
_symmetry.space_group_name_H-M   'P 1'
#
loop_
_entity.id
_entity.type
_entity.pdbx_description
1 polymer ?
#
loop_
_entity_poly.entity_id
_entity_poly.type
_entity_poly.pdbx_seq_one_letter_code
_entity_poly.pdbx_strand_id
1 'polypeptide(L)'
;MKRKALLTILTTLLLVTYLSVPAYAEWEKQGDVGWKYTNDKGKYQYGWIEIDDNWYYLDDKGYMKTGWLKDQGSWYYLHQDGTMAHDTWIDNYYVNSSGKWVKTR
;
A
#
# COMPACT_ATOMS: atom_id res chain seq x y z
N MET A 1 43.51 1.60 -6.83
CA MET A 1 42.52 1.67 -5.72
C MET A 1 41.15 1.95 -6.33
N LYS A 2 40.31 0.93 -6.57
CA LYS A 2 39.08 0.58 -5.79
C LYS A 2 38.15 1.81 -5.62
N ARG A 3 36.93 1.91 -6.21
CA ARG A 3 35.91 0.92 -6.58
C ARG A 3 35.16 1.29 -7.88
N LYS A 4 34.80 0.28 -8.68
CA LYS A 4 33.96 0.31 -9.88
C LYS A 4 32.50 -0.02 -9.52
N ALA A 5 31.53 0.57 -10.22
CA ALA A 5 30.34 -0.08 -10.82
C ALA A 5 29.35 1.04 -11.27
N LEU A 6 29.37 1.47 -12.53
CA LEU A 6 28.72 0.91 -13.73
C LEU A 6 27.26 1.37 -13.92
N LEU A 7 27.12 2.22 -14.94
CA LEU A 7 25.92 2.71 -15.59
C LEU A 7 25.27 1.56 -16.38
N THR A 8 24.04 1.17 -16.05
CA THR A 8 23.20 0.30 -16.90
C THR A 8 21.73 0.63 -16.69
N ILE A 9 21.24 1.65 -17.41
CA ILE A 9 19.80 1.93 -17.59
C ILE A 9 19.59 2.15 -19.10
N LEU A 10 19.81 1.13 -19.94
CA LEU A 10 19.28 1.12 -21.33
C LEU A 10 19.34 -0.22 -22.10
N THR A 11 19.66 -1.37 -21.49
CA THR A 11 19.90 -2.63 -22.26
C THR A 11 19.18 -3.90 -21.78
N THR A 12 18.16 -3.85 -20.94
CA THR A 12 17.31 -5.04 -20.68
C THR A 12 16.03 -5.03 -21.52
N LEU A 13 16.16 -4.73 -22.81
CA LEU A 13 15.08 -4.94 -23.78
C LEU A 13 15.17 -6.37 -24.33
N LEU A 14 14.00 -7.04 -24.40
CA LEU A 14 13.65 -8.15 -25.29
C LEU A 14 13.68 -9.60 -24.72
N LEU A 15 12.79 -9.91 -23.77
CA LEU A 15 11.88 -11.09 -23.85
C LEU A 15 10.82 -11.06 -22.71
N VAL A 16 9.74 -10.30 -22.85
CA VAL A 16 8.49 -10.66 -22.15
C VAL A 16 7.49 -11.03 -23.23
N THR A 17 7.77 -12.14 -23.90
CA THR A 17 6.83 -12.78 -24.81
C THR A 17 5.69 -13.36 -23.99
N TYR A 18 4.49 -12.79 -24.11
CA TYR A 18 3.20 -13.50 -24.12
C TYR A 18 3.05 -14.71 -23.18
N LEU A 19 3.44 -14.56 -21.92
CA LEU A 19 2.93 -15.40 -20.87
C LEU A 19 2.01 -14.50 -20.08
N SER A 20 0.73 -14.88 -19.99
CA SER A 20 -0.16 -14.38 -18.96
C SER A 20 0.65 -14.42 -17.68
N VAL A 21 1.12 -13.26 -17.19
CA VAL A 21 1.73 -13.18 -15.88
C VAL A 21 0.66 -13.79 -14.98
N PRO A 22 0.89 -14.98 -14.39
CA PRO A 22 -0.08 -15.52 -13.46
C PRO A 22 -0.33 -14.40 -12.47
N ALA A 23 -1.59 -13.99 -12.35
CA ALA A 23 -1.93 -12.85 -11.53
C ALA A 23 -1.51 -13.19 -10.11
N TYR A 24 -0.37 -12.69 -9.69
CA TYR A 24 0.04 -12.70 -8.32
C TYR A 24 -0.44 -11.39 -7.73
N ALA A 25 -0.86 -11.45 -6.48
CA ALA A 25 -1.33 -10.25 -5.82
C ALA A 25 -0.13 -9.31 -5.61
N GLU A 26 -0.21 -8.09 -6.13
CA GLU A 26 0.96 -7.22 -6.23
C GLU A 26 0.63 -5.73 -6.09
N TRP A 27 1.58 -5.00 -5.51
CA TRP A 27 1.58 -3.55 -5.46
C TRP A 27 2.21 -2.97 -6.73
N GLU A 28 1.45 -2.12 -7.43
CA GLU A 28 1.83 -1.47 -8.67
C GLU A 28 2.00 0.05 -8.45
N LYS A 29 3.23 0.57 -8.61
CA LYS A 29 3.49 2.01 -8.50
C LYS A 29 3.07 2.73 -9.79
N GLN A 30 2.08 3.60 -9.69
CA GLN A 30 1.55 4.41 -10.78
C GLN A 30 2.32 5.73 -10.94
N GLY A 31 3.59 5.65 -11.32
CA GLY A 31 4.47 6.83 -11.43
C GLY A 31 4.57 7.60 -10.11
N ASP A 32 4.33 8.92 -10.17
CA ASP A 32 4.32 9.80 -8.98
C ASP A 32 2.94 9.90 -8.30
N VAL A 33 1.91 9.22 -8.83
CA VAL A 33 0.52 9.35 -8.37
C VAL A 33 0.26 8.55 -7.09
N GLY A 34 0.86 7.36 -6.98
CA GLY A 34 0.70 6.50 -5.81
C GLY A 34 0.77 5.02 -6.16
N TRP A 35 0.27 4.19 -5.24
CA TRP A 35 0.29 2.73 -5.37
C TRP A 35 -1.12 2.20 -5.60
N LYS A 36 -1.25 1.21 -6.49
CA LYS A 36 -2.47 0.39 -6.65
C LYS A 36 -2.18 -1.04 -6.26
N TYR A 37 -3.22 -1.79 -5.89
CA TYR A 37 -3.08 -3.21 -5.58
C TYR A 37 -3.97 -4.05 -6.50
N THR A 38 -3.37 -5.11 -7.04
CA THR A 38 -4.03 -6.11 -7.88
C THR A 38 -4.09 -7.43 -7.11
N ASN A 39 -5.22 -8.13 -7.12
CA ASN A 39 -5.31 -9.45 -6.48
C ASN A 39 -4.80 -10.59 -7.37
N ASP A 40 -4.86 -11.82 -6.87
CA ASP A 40 -4.48 -13.07 -7.55
C ASP A 40 -5.24 -13.38 -8.86
N LYS A 41 -6.22 -12.53 -9.22
CA LYS A 41 -7.03 -12.63 -10.45
C LYS A 41 -6.83 -11.45 -11.38
N GLY A 42 -5.85 -10.60 -11.11
CA GLY A 42 -5.53 -9.46 -11.97
C GLY A 42 -6.52 -8.31 -11.82
N LYS A 43 -7.27 -8.25 -10.71
CA LYS A 43 -8.29 -7.21 -10.48
C LYS A 43 -7.79 -6.17 -9.49
N TYR A 44 -7.96 -4.89 -9.84
CA TYR A 44 -7.75 -3.77 -8.91
C TYR A 44 -8.66 -3.87 -7.69
N GLN A 45 -8.11 -3.57 -6.53
CA GLN A 45 -8.82 -3.51 -5.27
C GLN A 45 -9.16 -2.07 -4.86
N TYR A 46 -10.16 -1.95 -3.98
CA TYR A 46 -10.71 -0.68 -3.48
C TYR A 46 -11.14 -0.89 -2.03
N GLY A 47 -11.13 0.18 -1.23
CA GLY A 47 -11.47 0.13 0.18
C GLY A 47 -10.44 -0.63 1.01
N TRP A 48 -10.91 -1.21 2.12
CA TRP A 48 -10.07 -1.98 3.03
C TRP A 48 -9.64 -3.31 2.43
N ILE A 49 -8.34 -3.59 2.48
CA ILE A 49 -7.77 -4.88 2.14
C ILE A 49 -6.80 -5.34 3.22
N GLU A 50 -6.64 -6.65 3.34
CA GLU A 50 -5.70 -7.29 4.25
C GLU A 50 -4.66 -8.06 3.44
N ILE A 51 -3.38 -7.81 3.71
CA ILE A 51 -2.23 -8.46 3.08
C ILE A 51 -1.23 -8.78 4.18
N ASP A 52 -0.86 -10.06 4.31
CA ASP A 52 0.12 -10.52 5.30
C ASP A 52 -0.16 -9.97 6.71
N ASP A 53 -1.39 -10.15 7.19
CA ASP A 53 -1.90 -9.68 8.49
C ASP A 53 -1.86 -8.16 8.71
N ASN A 54 -1.65 -7.38 7.64
CA ASN A 54 -1.67 -5.92 7.67
C ASN A 54 -2.84 -5.36 6.86
N TRP A 55 -3.52 -4.36 7.42
CA TRP A 55 -4.63 -3.68 6.76
C TRP A 55 -4.15 -2.45 5.99
N TYR A 56 -4.72 -2.24 4.81
CA TYR A 56 -4.47 -1.09 3.93
C TYR A 56 -5.81 -0.53 3.45
N TYR A 57 -5.81 0.71 2.96
CA TYR A 57 -6.99 1.32 2.35
C TYR A 57 -6.68 1.90 0.97
N LEU A 58 -7.49 1.54 -0.01
CA LEU A 58 -7.43 2.04 -1.38
C LEU A 58 -8.65 2.96 -1.60
N ASP A 59 -8.45 4.15 -2.17
CA ASP A 59 -9.58 5.04 -2.49
C ASP A 59 -10.47 4.53 -3.63
N ASP A 60 -11.48 5.31 -3.99
CA ASP A 60 -12.42 5.03 -5.07
C ASP A 60 -11.76 4.90 -6.46
N LYS A 61 -10.52 5.37 -6.61
CA LYS A 61 -9.70 5.23 -7.81
C LYS A 61 -8.67 4.11 -7.68
N GLY A 62 -8.65 3.41 -6.55
CA GLY A 62 -7.77 2.28 -6.24
C GLY A 62 -6.39 2.68 -5.72
N TYR A 63 -6.18 3.95 -5.36
CA TYR A 63 -4.88 4.42 -4.86
C TYR A 63 -4.77 4.25 -3.35
N MET A 64 -3.62 3.74 -2.90
CA MET A 64 -3.30 3.55 -1.49
C MET A 64 -3.30 4.87 -0.73
N LYS A 65 -3.97 4.87 0.41
CA LYS A 65 -4.00 6.00 1.34
C LYS A 65 -2.95 5.84 2.43
N THR A 66 -2.51 6.99 2.92
CA THR A 66 -1.64 7.14 4.09
C THR A 66 -2.19 8.28 4.95
N GLY A 67 -1.78 8.34 6.21
CA GLY A 67 -2.24 9.33 7.19
C GLY A 67 -3.63 9.01 7.76
N TRP A 68 -4.27 10.04 8.31
CA TRP A 68 -5.60 9.93 8.92
C TRP A 68 -6.68 9.70 7.87
N LEU A 69 -7.46 8.64 8.06
CA LEU A 69 -8.57 8.24 7.21
C LEU A 69 -9.86 8.21 8.05
N LYS A 70 -10.94 8.83 7.54
CA LYS A 70 -12.28 8.69 8.13
C LYS A 70 -13.10 7.74 7.28
N ASP A 71 -13.52 6.63 7.86
CA ASP A 71 -14.38 5.64 7.22
C ASP A 71 -15.52 5.25 8.14
N GLN A 72 -16.76 5.25 7.62
CA GLN A 72 -17.99 4.90 8.34
C GLN A 72 -18.13 5.54 9.74
N GLY A 73 -17.69 6.80 9.87
CA GLY A 73 -17.79 7.56 11.12
C GLY A 73 -16.69 7.28 12.16
N SER A 74 -15.78 6.35 11.89
CA SER A 74 -14.58 6.11 12.70
C SER A 74 -13.34 6.71 12.01
N TRP A 75 -12.35 7.09 12.81
CA TRP A 75 -11.04 7.51 12.28
C TRP A 75 -10.03 6.37 12.43
N TYR A 76 -9.13 6.27 11.47
CA TYR A 76 -8.05 5.31 11.38
C TYR A 76 -6.78 6.03 10.96
N TYR A 77 -5.62 5.45 11.23
CA TYR A 77 -4.36 5.98 10.75
C TYR A 77 -3.62 4.93 9.93
N LEU A 78 -3.15 5.34 8.75
CA LEU A 78 -2.33 4.53 7.86
C LEU A 78 -0.90 5.08 7.87
N HIS A 79 0.09 4.24 8.16
CA HIS A 79 1.50 4.60 8.13
C HIS A 79 1.96 4.98 6.71
N GLN A 80 3.20 5.45 6.58
CA GLN A 80 3.74 5.87 5.28
C GLN A 80 3.88 4.71 4.29
N ASP A 81 4.04 3.48 4.78
CA ASP A 81 4.01 2.25 3.99
C ASP A 81 2.58 1.76 3.67
N GLY A 82 1.55 2.47 4.17
CA GLY A 82 0.14 2.16 3.97
C GLY A 82 -0.48 1.24 5.02
N THR A 83 0.31 0.65 5.92
CA THR A 83 -0.19 -0.25 6.96
C THR A 83 -1.05 0.50 7.97
N MET A 84 -2.15 -0.10 8.40
CA MET A 84 -3.04 0.48 9.40
C MET A 84 -2.42 0.34 10.79
N ALA A 85 -2.31 1.47 11.50
CA ALA A 85 -1.99 1.47 12.91
C ALA A 85 -3.09 0.81 13.73
N HIS A 86 -2.71 -0.03 14.70
CA HIS A 86 -3.62 -0.60 15.69
C HIS A 86 -2.91 -0.71 17.04
N ASP A 87 -3.68 -0.63 18.12
CA ASP A 87 -3.20 -0.73 19.50
C ASP A 87 -1.98 0.16 19.80
N THR A 88 -2.03 1.42 19.34
CA THR A 88 -0.87 2.32 19.42
C THR A 88 -1.29 3.78 19.47
N TRP A 89 -0.34 4.63 19.86
CA TRP A 89 -0.50 6.08 19.89
C TRP A 89 0.04 6.70 18.60
N ILE A 90 -0.77 7.55 17.98
CA ILE A 90 -0.40 8.44 16.88
C ILE A 90 -0.45 9.87 17.44
N ASP A 91 0.71 10.40 17.81
CA ASP A 91 0.83 11.62 18.60
C ASP A 91 -0.05 11.58 19.87
N ASN A 92 -1.11 12.40 19.94
CA ASN A 92 -2.04 12.47 21.08
C ASN A 92 -3.29 11.60 20.90
N TYR A 93 -3.36 10.78 19.85
CA TYR A 93 -4.53 10.01 19.46
C TYR A 93 -4.25 8.52 19.57
N TYR A 94 -4.98 7.81 20.44
CA TYR A 94 -4.85 6.37 20.55
C TYR A 94 -5.83 5.65 19.61
N VAL A 95 -5.31 4.73 18.80
CA VAL A 95 -6.10 3.79 18.00
C VAL A 95 -6.15 2.45 18.72
N ASN A 96 -7.34 1.88 18.86
CA ASN A 96 -7.51 0.60 19.57
C ASN A 96 -7.01 -0.59 18.74
N SER A 97 -7.19 -1.81 19.25
CA SER A 97 -6.80 -3.05 18.55
C SER A 97 -7.49 -3.28 17.20
N SER A 98 -8.59 -2.57 16.91
CA SER A 98 -9.25 -2.58 15.60
C SER A 98 -8.83 -1.40 14.71
N GLY A 99 -7.80 -0.65 15.10
CA GLY A 99 -7.32 0.56 14.42
C GLY A 99 -8.21 1.79 14.54
N LYS A 100 -9.35 1.68 15.26
CA LYS A 100 -10.27 2.81 15.43
C LYS A 100 -9.72 3.76 16.47
N TRP A 101 -9.61 5.04 16.10
CA TRP A 101 -9.36 6.10 17.05
C TRP A 101 -10.45 6.10 18.12
N VAL A 102 -10.02 6.02 19.38
CA VAL A 102 -10.86 6.22 20.54
C VAL A 102 -10.59 7.62 21.02
N LYS A 103 -11.65 8.42 21.22
CA LYS A 103 -11.53 9.79 21.73
C LYS A 103 -10.75 9.78 23.05
N THR A 104 -9.47 10.10 22.94
CA THR A 104 -8.56 10.26 24.05
C THR A 104 -8.88 11.56 24.77
N ARG A 105 -8.69 11.55 26.09
CA ARG A 105 -9.21 12.56 27.01
C ARG A 105 -8.38 13.84 26.99
#